data_AF-A0A3L6L2I9-F1
#
_entry.id   AF-A0A3L6L2I9-F1
#
_cell.length_a   1.000
_cell.length_b   1.000
_cell.length_c   1.000
_cell.angle_alpha   90.00
_cell.angle_beta   90.00
_cell.angle_gamma   90.00
#
_symmetry.space_group_name_H-M   'P 1'
#
loop_
_entity.id
_entity.type
_entity.pdbx_description
1 polymer ?
#
loop_
_entity_poly.entity_id
_entity_poly.type
_entity_poly.pdbx_seq_one_letter_code
_entity_poly.pdbx_strand_id
1 'polypeptide(L)'
;MSLLATAAQEIKHYTALAFDAQQQLAAATINDKPDTELKQALDKAIYGGPGGYKNTRTKEAGLNSAVPRQTACVEAANTHNPIKTISTVEACICAVKNDMSPTPTAPCGPNSEQSIKWEATGLPLAAAWNKLRTRCPVLTETTITASKVETALNTAKQAFYGKGTDLYVGKYDTAGCDGSANGACIKYTNQRQATYPNSTKRRGSAS
;
A
#
# COMPACT_ATOMS: atom_id res chain seq x y z
N MET A 1 -6.83 25.89 -22.43
CA MET A 1 -6.27 25.78 -21.07
C MET A 1 -5.40 24.54 -21.03
N SER A 2 -4.10 24.70 -20.80
CA SER A 2 -3.09 23.70 -21.17
C SER A 2 -3.05 22.51 -20.20
N LEU A 3 -3.15 21.30 -20.77
CA LEU A 3 -2.96 19.98 -20.13
C LEU A 3 -1.62 19.83 -19.38
N LEU A 4 -0.66 20.74 -19.62
CA LEU A 4 0.63 20.80 -18.93
C LEU A 4 0.54 21.34 -17.50
N ALA A 5 -0.52 22.09 -17.15
CA ALA A 5 -0.66 22.69 -15.82
C ALA A 5 -1.13 21.69 -14.74
N THR A 6 -1.98 20.73 -15.11
CA THR A 6 -2.55 19.74 -14.18
C THR A 6 -1.63 18.54 -13.93
N ALA A 7 -0.85 18.12 -14.93
CA ALA A 7 0.18 17.08 -14.78
C ALA A 7 1.30 17.49 -13.80
N ALA A 8 1.52 18.80 -13.62
CA ALA A 8 2.52 19.34 -12.72
C ALA A 8 2.08 19.37 -11.24
N GLN A 9 0.80 19.24 -10.90
CA GLN A 9 0.32 19.38 -9.51
C GLN A 9 0.35 18.07 -8.71
N GLU A 10 0.05 16.93 -9.35
CA GLU A 10 0.00 15.61 -8.70
C GLU A 10 1.41 15.00 -8.51
N ILE A 11 2.31 15.18 -9.50
CA ILE A 11 3.73 14.79 -9.39
C ILE A 11 4.40 15.61 -8.29
N LYS A 12 4.10 16.92 -8.23
CA LYS A 12 4.55 17.77 -7.14
C LYS A 12 4.16 17.22 -5.78
N HIS A 13 3.02 16.57 -5.58
CA HIS A 13 2.64 16.16 -4.22
C HIS A 13 3.49 15.01 -3.69
N TYR A 14 3.73 13.96 -4.48
CA TYR A 14 4.54 12.82 -4.03
C TYR A 14 6.05 13.10 -4.10
N THR A 15 6.51 13.84 -5.12
CA THR A 15 7.92 14.25 -5.16
C THR A 15 8.20 15.34 -4.15
N ALA A 16 7.28 16.27 -3.86
CA ALA A 16 7.45 17.21 -2.74
C ALA A 16 7.36 16.48 -1.41
N LEU A 17 6.49 15.49 -1.18
CA LEU A 17 6.53 14.74 0.08
C LEU A 17 7.86 14.00 0.27
N ALA A 18 8.40 13.37 -0.79
CA ALA A 18 9.70 12.71 -0.73
C ALA A 18 10.87 13.70 -0.63
N PHE A 19 10.81 14.82 -1.35
CA PHE A 19 11.83 15.87 -1.35
C PHE A 19 11.79 16.73 -0.10
N ASP A 20 10.61 17.02 0.45
CA ASP A 20 10.41 17.67 1.75
C ASP A 20 10.90 16.76 2.86
N ALA A 21 10.64 15.45 2.80
CA ALA A 21 11.24 14.50 3.73
C ALA A 21 12.78 14.48 3.61
N GLN A 22 13.33 14.53 2.40
CA GLN A 22 14.78 14.61 2.17
C GLN A 22 15.39 15.94 2.60
N GLN A 23 14.74 17.07 2.33
CA GLN A 23 15.19 18.41 2.72
C GLN A 23 15.02 18.64 4.22
N GLN A 24 13.98 18.10 4.85
CA GLN A 24 13.85 18.09 6.31
C GLN A 24 14.97 17.26 6.96
N LEU A 25 15.40 16.16 6.33
CA LEU A 25 16.58 15.41 6.76
C LEU A 25 17.88 16.20 6.55
N ALA A 26 18.04 16.87 5.41
CA ALA A 26 19.25 17.61 5.05
C ALA A 26 19.40 18.94 5.80
N ALA A 27 18.28 19.57 6.18
CA ALA A 27 18.23 20.80 6.96
C ALA A 27 18.11 20.55 8.47
N ALA A 28 17.91 19.31 8.90
CA ALA A 28 17.98 18.96 10.31
C ALA A 28 19.43 19.09 10.79
N THR A 29 19.68 20.02 11.70
CA THR A 29 20.77 19.85 12.68
C THR A 29 20.61 18.46 13.28
N ILE A 30 21.66 17.64 13.34
CA ILE A 30 21.60 16.32 14.02
C ILE A 30 21.42 16.58 15.52
N ASN A 31 20.17 16.81 15.91
CA ASN A 31 19.66 16.63 17.25
C ASN A 31 19.16 15.20 17.26
N ASP A 32 19.93 14.29 17.84
CA ASP A 32 19.52 12.89 17.97
C ASP A 32 18.12 12.86 18.61
N LYS A 33 17.12 12.50 17.79
CA LYS A 33 15.76 12.33 18.26
C LYS A 33 15.69 10.99 19.01
N PRO A 34 14.99 10.93 20.14
CA PRO A 34 14.87 9.69 20.88
C PRO A 34 14.12 8.63 20.05
N ASP A 35 14.43 7.36 20.29
CA ASP A 35 13.76 6.21 19.65
C ASP A 35 12.22 6.25 19.79
N THR A 36 11.71 6.95 20.81
CA THR A 36 10.28 7.17 21.01
C THR A 36 9.66 8.00 19.88
N GLU A 37 10.35 9.01 19.36
CA GLU A 37 9.90 9.79 18.20
C GLU A 37 9.95 8.97 16.91
N LEU A 38 11.03 8.19 16.71
CA LEU A 38 11.13 7.26 15.59
C LEU A 38 9.98 6.24 15.60
N LYS A 39 9.71 5.66 16.78
CA LYS A 39 8.60 4.72 16.96
C LYS A 39 7.25 5.37 16.66
N GLN A 40 7.01 6.60 17.11
CA GLN A 40 5.77 7.31 16.82
C GLN A 40 5.59 7.59 15.33
N ALA A 41 6.66 7.98 14.63
CA ALA A 41 6.65 8.19 13.20
C ALA A 41 6.33 6.89 12.45
N LEU A 42 6.95 5.77 12.85
CA LEU A 42 6.69 4.45 12.28
C LEU A 42 5.26 3.97 12.56
N ASP A 43 4.76 4.11 13.79
CA ASP A 43 3.39 3.73 14.15
C ASP A 43 2.37 4.57 13.35
N LYS A 44 2.65 5.86 13.11
CA LYS A 44 1.83 6.72 12.27
C LYS A 44 1.85 6.27 10.80
N ALA A 45 3.01 5.98 10.23
CA ALA A 45 3.13 5.54 8.84
C ALA A 45 2.50 4.14 8.62
N ILE A 46 2.68 3.23 9.58
CA ILE A 46 2.21 1.85 9.46
C ILE A 46 0.72 1.75 9.78
N TYR A 47 0.24 2.39 10.84
CA TYR A 47 -1.09 2.17 11.42
C TYR A 47 -1.96 3.43 11.53
N GLY A 48 -1.48 4.58 11.07
CA GLY A 48 -2.19 5.85 11.18
C GLY A 48 -2.13 6.49 12.57
N GLY A 49 -1.41 5.88 13.53
CA GLY A 49 -1.23 6.43 14.87
C GLY A 49 -0.71 5.42 15.90
N PRO A 50 -0.45 5.86 17.15
CA PRO A 50 0.16 5.02 18.17
C PRO A 50 -0.74 3.84 18.60
N GLY A 51 -0.13 2.77 19.13
CA GLY A 51 -0.89 1.63 19.69
C GLY A 51 -1.34 0.59 18.67
N GLY A 52 -0.65 0.48 17.53
CA GLY A 52 -0.84 -0.60 16.56
C GLY A 52 -2.08 -0.43 15.66
N TYR A 53 -2.41 -1.52 14.97
CA TYR A 53 -3.54 -1.56 14.03
C TYR A 53 -4.89 -1.41 14.74
N LYS A 54 -5.76 -0.58 14.18
CA LYS A 54 -7.15 -0.44 14.61
C LYS A 54 -8.04 -0.35 13.38
N ASN A 55 -8.99 -1.28 13.24
CA ASN A 55 -9.92 -1.32 12.12
C ASN A 55 -10.90 -0.13 12.10
N THR A 56 -10.96 0.66 13.18
CA THR A 56 -11.75 1.90 13.28
C THR A 56 -11.05 3.13 12.68
N ARG A 57 -9.78 3.03 12.31
CA ARG A 57 -8.97 4.12 11.76
C ARG A 57 -9.18 4.34 10.26
N THR A 58 -10.44 4.41 9.86
CA THR A 58 -10.84 4.54 8.46
C THR A 58 -10.24 5.79 7.81
N LYS A 59 -10.29 6.94 8.50
CA LYS A 59 -9.75 8.21 7.97
C LYS A 59 -8.24 8.22 7.88
N GLU A 60 -7.57 7.69 8.91
CA GLU A 60 -6.12 7.60 8.96
C GLU A 60 -5.59 6.61 7.92
N ALA A 61 -6.36 5.55 7.61
CA ALA A 61 -6.11 4.65 6.50
C ALA A 61 -6.24 5.31 5.12
N GLY A 62 -6.81 6.52 5.02
CA GLY A 62 -7.03 7.25 3.77
C GLY A 62 -8.45 7.16 3.23
N LEU A 63 -9.37 6.52 3.94
CA LEU A 63 -10.74 6.27 3.49
C LEU A 63 -11.71 7.28 4.12
N ASN A 64 -12.65 7.81 3.33
CA ASN A 64 -13.66 8.75 3.82
C ASN A 64 -14.79 8.06 4.61
N SER A 65 -15.02 6.78 4.37
CA SER A 65 -16.06 5.97 4.99
C SER A 65 -15.68 4.50 5.01
N ALA A 66 -16.42 3.70 5.80
CA ALA A 66 -16.26 2.26 5.83
C ALA A 66 -16.80 1.67 4.52
N VAL A 67 -15.90 1.15 3.69
CA VAL A 67 -16.22 0.68 2.33
C VAL A 67 -15.65 -0.72 2.10
N PRO A 68 -16.22 -1.49 1.16
CA PRO A 68 -15.66 -2.78 0.77
C PRO A 68 -14.28 -2.62 0.12
N ARG A 69 -13.52 -3.72 0.08
CA ARG A 69 -12.15 -3.78 -0.45
C ARG A 69 -12.01 -3.11 -1.82
N GLN A 70 -12.91 -3.42 -2.75
CA GLN A 70 -12.85 -2.95 -4.13
C GLN A 70 -12.89 -1.42 -4.18
N THR A 71 -13.71 -0.79 -3.36
CA THR A 71 -13.79 0.66 -3.26
C THR A 71 -12.59 1.26 -2.52
N ALA A 72 -12.09 0.58 -1.47
CA ALA A 72 -10.92 1.06 -0.72
C ALA A 72 -9.62 1.01 -1.55
N CYS A 73 -9.44 -0.06 -2.32
CA CYS A 73 -8.18 -0.40 -2.99
C CYS A 73 -8.15 -0.03 -4.47
N VAL A 74 -9.27 0.41 -5.04
CA VAL A 74 -9.34 0.91 -6.41
C VAL A 74 -9.67 2.38 -6.36
N GLU A 75 -8.67 3.19 -6.67
CA GLU A 75 -8.83 4.63 -6.80
C GLU A 75 -9.50 4.97 -8.13
N ALA A 76 -10.58 5.75 -8.08
CA ALA A 76 -11.20 6.37 -9.25
C ALA A 76 -10.63 7.79 -9.40
N ALA A 77 -9.98 8.04 -10.54
CA ALA A 77 -9.12 9.18 -10.83
C ALA A 77 -9.40 10.46 -10.00
N ASN A 78 -8.49 10.75 -9.09
CA ASN A 78 -8.40 11.95 -8.24
C ASN A 78 -9.58 12.17 -7.28
N THR A 79 -10.41 11.15 -7.05
CA THR A 79 -11.55 11.29 -6.11
C THR A 79 -11.21 10.74 -4.73
N HIS A 80 -10.11 10.00 -4.58
CA HIS A 80 -9.66 9.46 -3.30
C HIS A 80 -8.13 9.45 -3.26
N ASN A 81 -7.57 9.88 -2.12
CA ASN A 81 -6.15 9.67 -1.82
C ASN A 81 -6.06 8.30 -1.11
N PRO A 82 -6.12 7.20 -1.87
CA PRO A 82 -6.98 6.06 -1.54
C PRO A 82 -6.50 5.33 -0.29
N ILE A 83 -5.19 5.36 -0.03
CA ILE A 83 -4.55 4.61 1.05
C ILE A 83 -3.37 5.42 1.61
N LYS A 84 -3.35 5.61 2.93
CA LYS A 84 -2.33 6.41 3.64
C LYS A 84 -1.46 5.62 4.61
N THR A 85 -1.78 4.35 4.88
CA THR A 85 -1.03 3.53 5.83
C THR A 85 -0.51 2.25 5.20
N ILE A 86 0.68 1.80 5.63
CA ILE A 86 1.27 0.55 5.15
C ILE A 86 0.36 -0.65 5.48
N SER A 87 -0.32 -0.65 6.64
CA SER A 87 -1.26 -1.72 6.98
C SER A 87 -2.42 -1.85 5.98
N THR A 88 -2.87 -0.72 5.45
CA THR A 88 -3.97 -0.70 4.49
C THR A 88 -3.46 -1.08 3.09
N VAL A 89 -2.23 -0.70 2.74
CA VAL A 89 -1.56 -1.18 1.52
C VAL A 89 -1.46 -2.71 1.54
N GLU A 90 -0.93 -3.27 2.63
CA GLU A 90 -0.80 -4.71 2.82
C GLU A 90 -2.17 -5.41 2.79
N ALA A 91 -3.17 -4.88 3.50
CA ALA A 91 -4.52 -5.41 3.46
C ALA A 91 -5.09 -5.40 2.03
N CYS A 92 -4.86 -4.35 1.24
CA CYS A 92 -5.31 -4.32 -0.13
C CYS A 92 -4.67 -5.40 -1.00
N ILE A 93 -3.37 -5.61 -0.92
CA ILE A 93 -2.67 -6.59 -1.77
C ILE A 93 -2.82 -8.04 -1.27
N CYS A 94 -3.15 -8.24 0.01
CA CYS A 94 -3.14 -9.55 0.65
C CYS A 94 -4.52 -10.08 1.08
N ALA A 95 -5.51 -9.21 1.27
CA ALA A 95 -6.87 -9.63 1.60
C ALA A 95 -7.74 -9.75 0.33
N VAL A 96 -8.70 -10.67 0.39
CA VAL A 96 -9.70 -10.88 -0.65
C VAL A 96 -11.01 -10.14 -0.31
N LYS A 97 -11.89 -9.95 -1.29
CA LYS A 97 -13.23 -9.40 -1.06
C LYS A 97 -14.05 -10.31 -0.11
N ASN A 98 -14.99 -9.72 0.63
CA ASN A 98 -15.72 -10.39 1.70
C ASN A 98 -16.49 -11.64 1.24
N ASP A 99 -17.13 -11.53 0.08
CA ASP A 99 -17.98 -12.56 -0.53
C ASP A 99 -17.19 -13.64 -1.29
N MET A 100 -15.85 -13.65 -1.23
CA MET A 100 -15.07 -14.73 -1.83
C MET A 100 -15.39 -16.09 -1.22
N SER A 101 -15.52 -17.09 -2.09
CA SER A 101 -15.61 -18.50 -1.72
C SER A 101 -14.43 -18.89 -0.81
N PRO A 102 -14.59 -19.81 0.15
CA PRO A 102 -13.50 -20.27 1.01
C PRO A 102 -12.41 -21.07 0.27
N THR A 103 -12.38 -21.04 -1.07
CA THR A 103 -11.31 -21.66 -1.84
C THR A 103 -9.96 -21.07 -1.43
N PRO A 104 -8.90 -21.89 -1.30
CA PRO A 104 -7.56 -21.42 -0.97
C PRO A 104 -7.03 -20.46 -2.04
N THR A 105 -7.15 -19.16 -1.78
CA THR A 105 -6.53 -18.10 -2.57
C THR A 105 -5.91 -17.14 -1.57
N ALA A 106 -4.67 -17.39 -1.16
CA ALA A 106 -3.94 -16.53 -0.23
C ALA A 106 -2.97 -15.65 -1.02
N PRO A 107 -3.32 -14.40 -1.39
CA PRO A 107 -2.49 -13.59 -2.31
C PRO A 107 -1.06 -13.33 -1.83
N CYS A 108 -0.84 -13.30 -0.51
CA CYS A 108 0.46 -13.11 0.12
C CYS A 108 0.88 -14.30 0.98
N GLY A 109 0.19 -15.44 0.88
CA GLY A 109 0.48 -16.64 1.66
C GLY A 109 0.64 -17.88 0.77
N PRO A 110 0.93 -19.04 1.35
CA PRO A 110 0.91 -20.31 0.62
C PRO A 110 -0.45 -20.53 -0.04
N ASN A 111 -0.46 -21.04 -1.29
CA ASN A 111 -1.70 -21.28 -2.04
C ASN A 111 -2.67 -22.26 -1.36
N SER A 112 -2.20 -23.06 -0.39
CA SER A 112 -3.02 -23.98 0.41
C SER A 112 -3.75 -23.31 1.58
N GLU A 113 -3.40 -22.07 1.93
CA GLU A 113 -4.05 -21.36 3.03
C GLU A 113 -5.38 -20.75 2.64
N GLN A 114 -6.28 -20.64 3.62
CA GLN A 114 -7.53 -19.92 3.45
C GLN A 114 -7.28 -18.44 3.19
N SER A 115 -8.15 -17.89 2.34
CA SER A 115 -8.19 -16.47 2.02
C SER A 115 -8.52 -15.65 3.27
N ILE A 116 -7.74 -14.60 3.54
CA ILE A 116 -8.09 -13.62 4.58
C ILE A 116 -9.00 -12.59 3.96
N LYS A 117 -10.20 -12.45 4.53
CA LYS A 117 -11.26 -11.60 3.97
C LYS A 117 -11.20 -10.18 4.52
N TRP A 118 -11.51 -9.23 3.66
CA TRP A 118 -11.87 -7.87 4.02
C TRP A 118 -13.31 -7.83 4.58
N GLU A 119 -13.65 -6.83 5.39
CA GLU A 119 -15.01 -6.70 5.94
C GLU A 119 -16.00 -6.19 4.89
N ALA A 120 -17.27 -6.58 4.96
CA ALA A 120 -18.26 -6.09 3.99
C ALA A 120 -18.33 -4.55 3.97
N THR A 121 -18.18 -3.93 5.15
CA THR A 121 -18.23 -2.49 5.34
C THR A 121 -17.15 -2.04 6.35
N GLY A 122 -15.91 -1.91 5.90
CA GLY A 122 -14.81 -1.38 6.73
C GLY A 122 -13.48 -2.11 6.52
N LEU A 123 -12.44 -1.63 7.20
CA LEU A 123 -11.13 -2.27 7.18
C LEU A 123 -11.20 -3.69 7.81
N PRO A 124 -10.26 -4.60 7.48
CA PRO A 124 -10.18 -5.91 8.11
C PRO A 124 -10.17 -5.84 9.64
N LEU A 125 -10.82 -6.76 10.34
CA LEU A 125 -10.75 -6.80 11.80
C LEU A 125 -9.32 -7.06 12.30
N ALA A 126 -9.04 -6.70 13.55
CA ALA A 126 -7.71 -6.87 14.15
C ALA A 126 -7.21 -8.34 14.09
N ALA A 127 -8.10 -9.32 14.25
CA ALA A 127 -7.76 -10.73 14.11
C ALA A 127 -7.34 -11.11 12.67
N ALA A 128 -8.02 -10.56 11.66
CA ALA A 128 -7.68 -10.74 10.26
C ALA A 128 -6.34 -10.06 9.92
N TRP A 129 -6.13 -8.83 10.41
CA TRP A 129 -4.86 -8.12 10.30
C TRP A 129 -3.70 -8.90 10.92
N ASN A 130 -3.87 -9.43 12.13
CA ASN A 130 -2.82 -10.20 12.80
C ASN A 130 -2.42 -11.43 11.98
N LYS A 131 -3.39 -12.11 11.35
CA LYS A 131 -3.12 -13.23 10.42
C LYS A 131 -2.46 -12.78 9.11
N LEU A 132 -2.74 -11.57 8.62
CA LEU A 132 -2.03 -11.02 7.46
C LEU A 132 -0.56 -10.79 7.82
N ARG A 133 -0.32 -10.17 8.98
CA ARG A 133 1.02 -9.83 9.46
C ARG A 133 1.93 -11.05 9.64
N THR A 134 1.39 -12.22 9.96
CA THR A 134 2.21 -13.46 10.05
C THR A 134 2.77 -13.91 8.70
N ARG A 135 2.30 -13.35 7.59
CA ARG A 135 2.83 -13.61 6.25
C ARG A 135 4.01 -12.72 5.89
N CYS A 136 4.26 -11.66 6.68
CA CYS A 136 5.47 -10.86 6.53
C CYS A 136 6.68 -11.61 7.09
N PRO A 137 7.85 -11.56 6.42
CA PRO A 137 9.10 -12.06 6.98
C PRO A 137 9.41 -11.38 8.32
N VAL A 138 9.86 -12.15 9.29
CA VAL A 138 10.35 -11.63 10.57
C VAL A 138 11.76 -11.09 10.36
N LEU A 139 11.98 -9.81 10.68
CA LEU A 139 13.30 -9.21 10.64
C LEU A 139 14.10 -9.67 11.87
N THR A 140 15.31 -10.16 11.64
CA THR A 140 16.24 -10.61 12.70
C THR A 140 17.09 -9.46 13.25
N GLU A 141 17.33 -8.41 12.45
CA GLU A 141 17.98 -7.18 12.91
C GLU A 141 16.97 -6.12 13.35
N THR A 142 17.12 -5.60 14.56
CA THR A 142 16.20 -4.64 15.17
C THR A 142 16.62 -3.17 14.98
N THR A 143 17.89 -2.91 14.66
CA THR A 143 18.38 -1.54 14.42
C THR A 143 17.85 -0.98 13.11
N ILE A 144 17.08 0.10 13.21
CA ILE A 144 16.58 0.87 12.07
C ILE A 144 17.61 1.95 11.74
N THR A 145 18.06 1.99 10.50
CA THR A 145 18.99 3.02 9.98
C THR A 145 18.34 3.77 8.83
N ALA A 146 18.80 5.00 8.57
CA ALA A 146 18.32 5.78 7.43
C ALA A 146 18.44 5.01 6.11
N SER A 147 19.59 4.36 5.87
CA SER A 147 19.83 3.54 4.68
C SER A 147 18.84 2.38 4.54
N LYS A 148 18.47 1.71 5.65
CA LYS A 148 17.44 0.64 5.63
C LYS A 148 16.08 1.19 5.23
N VAL A 149 15.69 2.36 5.76
CA VAL A 149 14.42 3.02 5.41
C VAL A 149 14.41 3.43 3.95
N GLU A 150 15.48 4.06 3.45
CA GLU A 150 15.60 4.46 2.04
C GLU A 150 15.55 3.25 1.10
N THR A 151 16.25 2.17 1.44
CA THR A 151 16.23 0.92 0.67
C THR A 151 14.84 0.32 0.64
N ALA A 152 14.13 0.29 1.76
CA ALA A 152 12.75 -0.18 1.83
C ALA A 152 11.81 0.67 0.96
N LEU A 153 11.94 1.99 1.00
CA LEU A 153 11.14 2.91 0.17
C LEU A 153 11.42 2.71 -1.32
N ASN A 154 12.69 2.57 -1.71
CA ASN A 154 13.08 2.33 -3.10
C ASN A 154 12.57 0.97 -3.61
N THR A 155 12.63 -0.06 -2.76
CA THR A 155 12.08 -1.39 -3.07
C THR A 155 10.55 -1.31 -3.24
N ALA A 156 9.85 -0.60 -2.36
CA ALA A 156 8.41 -0.42 -2.46
C ALA A 156 8.01 0.30 -3.75
N LYS A 157 8.75 1.34 -4.17
CA LYS A 157 8.53 2.04 -5.45
C LYS A 157 8.64 1.12 -6.66
N GLN A 158 9.55 0.13 -6.62
CA GLN A 158 9.72 -0.83 -7.70
C GLN A 158 8.57 -1.86 -7.79
N ALA A 159 7.74 -1.98 -6.76
CA ALA A 159 6.59 -2.88 -6.79
C ALA A 159 5.45 -2.36 -7.68
N PHE A 160 5.47 -1.07 -8.06
CA PHE A 160 4.50 -0.44 -8.93
C PHE A 160 4.75 -0.80 -10.40
N TYR A 161 3.67 -1.00 -11.15
CA TYR A 161 3.74 -1.28 -12.59
C TYR A 161 2.52 -0.73 -13.33
N GLY A 162 2.73 -0.37 -14.59
CA GLY A 162 1.66 0.13 -15.47
C GLY A 162 0.97 -0.99 -16.24
N LYS A 163 -0.35 -0.85 -16.44
CA LYS A 163 -1.13 -1.60 -17.44
C LYS A 163 -2.18 -0.67 -18.05
N GLY A 164 -2.14 -0.48 -19.37
CA GLY A 164 -3.00 0.52 -20.03
C GLY A 164 -2.62 1.95 -19.61
N THR A 165 -3.60 2.72 -19.12
CA THR A 165 -3.41 4.05 -18.51
C THR A 165 -3.29 3.99 -16.98
N ASP A 166 -3.45 2.81 -16.39
CA ASP A 166 -3.57 2.62 -14.95
C ASP A 166 -2.26 2.13 -14.32
N LEU A 167 -2.06 2.48 -13.05
CA LEU A 167 -0.93 2.06 -12.23
C LEU A 167 -1.40 1.07 -11.17
N TYR A 168 -0.59 0.03 -10.90
CA TYR A 168 -0.95 -1.07 -10.01
C TYR A 168 0.17 -1.43 -9.04
N VAL A 169 -0.21 -1.96 -7.88
CA VAL A 169 0.67 -2.65 -6.92
C VAL A 169 -0.01 -3.95 -6.48
N GLY A 170 0.73 -5.04 -6.38
CA GLY A 170 0.17 -6.37 -6.08
C GLY A 170 -0.24 -7.15 -7.34
N LYS A 171 -0.87 -8.31 -7.15
CA LYS A 171 -1.20 -9.21 -8.27
C LYS A 171 -2.46 -8.73 -8.98
N TYR A 172 -2.31 -8.32 -10.23
CA TYR A 172 -3.40 -8.20 -11.19
C TYR A 172 -3.43 -9.48 -12.03
N ASP A 173 -4.55 -10.20 -12.01
CA ASP A 173 -4.80 -11.36 -12.87
C ASP A 173 -5.88 -11.02 -13.93
N THR A 174 -5.90 -11.79 -15.02
CA THR A 174 -6.85 -11.76 -16.16
C THR A 174 -7.59 -10.44 -16.39
N ALA A 175 -8.60 -10.12 -15.56
CA ALA A 175 -9.55 -9.02 -15.75
C ALA A 175 -9.66 -7.95 -14.64
N GLY A 176 -8.96 -8.00 -13.49
CA GLY A 176 -9.34 -7.09 -12.40
C GLY A 176 -8.40 -6.88 -11.21
N CYS A 177 -8.87 -6.04 -10.28
CA CYS A 177 -8.20 -5.66 -9.03
C CYS A 177 -9.15 -5.70 -7.82
N ASP A 178 -10.17 -6.55 -7.93
CA ASP A 178 -11.30 -6.59 -7.02
C ASP A 178 -11.07 -7.49 -5.79
N GLY A 179 -9.91 -8.16 -5.71
CA GLY A 179 -9.60 -9.08 -4.61
C GLY A 179 -10.33 -10.41 -4.75
N SER A 180 -10.73 -10.78 -5.96
CA SER A 180 -11.23 -12.12 -6.30
C SER A 180 -10.15 -12.98 -6.95
N ALA A 181 -10.55 -14.02 -7.70
CA ALA A 181 -9.67 -14.74 -8.62
C ALA A 181 -9.00 -13.82 -9.65
N ASN A 182 -9.57 -12.64 -9.91
CA ASN A 182 -8.96 -11.61 -10.76
C ASN A 182 -7.73 -10.93 -10.14
N GLY A 183 -7.43 -11.18 -8.86
CA GLY A 183 -6.23 -10.67 -8.20
C GLY A 183 -6.51 -9.66 -7.10
N ALA A 184 -5.59 -9.63 -6.12
CA ALA A 184 -5.56 -8.67 -5.04
C ALA A 184 -4.43 -7.67 -5.29
N CYS A 185 -4.84 -6.44 -5.63
CA CYS A 185 -3.95 -5.33 -5.89
C CYS A 185 -4.56 -4.01 -5.40
N ILE A 186 -3.76 -2.96 -5.52
CA ILE A 186 -4.21 -1.57 -5.53
C ILE A 186 -4.19 -1.10 -6.97
N LYS A 187 -5.23 -0.37 -7.37
CA LYS A 187 -5.32 0.28 -8.68
C LYS A 187 -5.39 1.79 -8.51
N TYR A 188 -4.57 2.51 -9.26
CA TYR A 188 -4.62 3.97 -9.40
C TYR A 188 -5.02 4.32 -10.82
N THR A 189 -6.25 4.82 -11.00
CA THR A 189 -6.83 5.00 -12.33
C THR A 189 -6.22 6.22 -13.03
N ASN A 190 -5.77 6.04 -14.27
CA ASN A 190 -5.10 7.07 -15.09
C ASN A 190 -3.80 7.63 -14.49
N GLN A 191 -3.17 6.92 -13.54
CA GLN A 191 -1.94 7.35 -12.87
C GLN A 191 -0.67 6.68 -13.44
N ARG A 192 -0.76 5.97 -14.57
CA ARG A 192 0.43 5.37 -15.18
C ARG A 192 1.37 6.45 -15.71
N GLN A 193 2.64 6.33 -15.36
CA GLN A 193 3.73 7.14 -15.91
C GLN A 193 4.71 6.25 -16.71
N ALA A 194 5.42 6.87 -17.66
CA ALA A 194 6.38 6.18 -18.51
C ALA A 194 7.57 5.56 -17.75
N THR A 195 7.88 6.11 -16.56
CA THR A 195 8.95 5.65 -15.67
C THR A 195 8.63 4.32 -14.99
N TYR A 196 7.35 3.93 -14.88
CA TYR A 196 6.96 2.65 -14.28
C TYR A 196 7.07 1.50 -15.28
N PRO A 197 7.59 0.33 -14.86
CA PRO A 197 7.70 -0.83 -15.72
C PRO A 197 6.31 -1.33 -16.17
N ASN A 198 6.23 -1.90 -17.37
CA ASN A 198 5.00 -2.51 -17.87
C ASN A 198 4.76 -3.89 -17.22
N SER A 199 3.49 -4.23 -16.97
CA SER A 199 2.99 -5.51 -16.48
C SER A 199 3.56 -6.78 -17.15
N THR A 200 4.05 -6.69 -18.40
CA THR A 200 4.70 -7.80 -19.11
C THR A 200 6.01 -8.26 -18.48
N LYS A 201 6.66 -7.45 -17.63
CA LYS A 201 7.93 -7.81 -16.96
C LYS A 201 7.78 -8.67 -15.70
N ARG A 202 6.58 -8.82 -15.11
CA ARG A 202 6.38 -9.60 -13.86
C ARG A 202 5.88 -11.03 -14.06
N ARG A 203 5.52 -11.42 -15.30
CA ARG A 203 4.99 -12.75 -15.61
C ARG A 203 6.06 -13.86 -15.69
N GLY A 204 7.34 -13.52 -15.53
CA GLY A 204 8.47 -14.44 -15.69
C GLY A 204 9.14 -14.93 -14.40
N SER A 205 8.50 -14.81 -13.22
CA SER A 205 9.13 -15.21 -11.95
C SER A 205 8.27 -16.13 -11.08
N ALA A 206 7.36 -16.89 -11.70
CA ALA A 206 6.81 -18.09 -11.09
C ALA A 206 7.60 -19.29 -11.63
N SER A 207 8.67 -19.65 -10.92
CA SER A 207 9.30 -20.97 -10.97
C SER A 207 9.35 -21.49 -9.55
#